data_AF-A0A822HHY8-F1
#
_entry.id   AF-A0A822HHY8-F1
#
_cell.length_a   1.000
_cell.length_b   1.000
_cell.length_c   1.000
_cell.angle_alpha   90.00
_cell.angle_beta   90.00
_cell.angle_gamma   90.00
#
_symmetry.space_group_name_H-M   'P 1'
#
loop_
_entity.id
_entity.type
_entity.pdbx_description
1 polymer ?
#
loop_
_entity_poly.entity_id
_entity_poly.type
_entity_poly.pdbx_seq_one_letter_code
_entity_poly.pdbx_strand_id
1 'polypeptide(L)'
;DQPKTLLISEIEPGCRYELVCTTESGLMRYRLGDVVTCTRLLSQDNDTVPIPSEQIKLTRIPLISVAYRAGNLLNVGGENTTEQHLLDTLRQTVQIWKQQSIDVDICDFTLYPQLDMFPTRYVMFLE
;
A
#
# COMPACT_ATOMS: atom_id res chain seq x y z
N ASP A 1 2.77 -18.15 -10.92
CA ASP A 1 1.75 -17.72 -11.90
C ASP A 1 1.65 -16.22 -11.99
N GLN A 2 1.48 -15.69 -13.20
CA GLN A 2 1.12 -14.27 -13.39
C GLN A 2 -0.40 -14.14 -13.41
N PRO A 3 -0.99 -13.30 -12.54
CA PRO A 3 -2.44 -13.09 -12.53
C PRO A 3 -2.89 -12.41 -13.82
N LYS A 4 -4.13 -12.69 -14.24
CA LYS A 4 -4.75 -12.04 -15.40
C LYS A 4 -4.75 -10.52 -15.20
N THR A 5 -4.13 -9.78 -16.11
CA THR A 5 -4.17 -8.31 -16.12
C THR A 5 -5.46 -7.86 -16.81
N LEU A 6 -6.13 -6.87 -16.22
CA LEU A 6 -7.35 -6.25 -16.74
C LEU A 6 -7.05 -4.81 -17.14
N LEU A 7 -7.73 -4.32 -18.16
CA LEU A 7 -7.78 -2.89 -18.48
C LEU A 7 -8.63 -2.16 -17.44
N ILE A 8 -8.42 -0.85 -17.32
CA ILE A 8 -9.17 -0.01 -16.38
C ILE A 8 -10.69 -0.10 -16.62
N SER A 9 -11.12 -0.29 -17.86
CA SER A 9 -12.54 -0.45 -18.21
C SER A 9 -13.12 -1.83 -17.87
N GLU A 10 -12.31 -2.81 -17.48
CA GLU A 10 -12.72 -4.20 -17.21
C GLU A 10 -12.85 -4.51 -15.70
N ILE A 11 -12.52 -3.57 -14.82
CA ILE A 11 -12.55 -3.81 -13.35
C ILE A 11 -13.96 -3.70 -12.79
N GLU A 12 -14.32 -4.53 -11.82
CA GLU A 12 -15.68 -4.63 -11.28
C GLU A 12 -15.84 -3.94 -9.91
N PRO A 13 -16.96 -3.23 -9.65
CA PRO A 13 -17.26 -2.68 -8.34
C PRO A 13 -17.20 -3.73 -7.22
N GLY A 14 -16.65 -3.35 -6.06
CA GLY A 14 -16.46 -4.22 -4.90
C GLY A 14 -15.20 -5.09 -4.97
N CYS A 15 -14.53 -5.18 -6.12
CA CYS A 15 -13.30 -5.96 -6.27
C CYS A 15 -12.04 -5.12 -6.02
N ARG A 16 -10.98 -5.83 -5.60
CA ARG A 16 -9.64 -5.27 -5.36
C ARG A 16 -8.68 -5.70 -6.45
N TYR A 17 -7.80 -4.79 -6.85
CA TYR A 17 -6.82 -4.98 -7.91
C TYR A 17 -5.49 -4.38 -7.50
N GLU A 18 -4.40 -5.00 -7.93
CA GLU A 18 -3.08 -4.37 -7.85
C GLU A 18 -2.84 -3.53 -9.11
N LEU A 19 -2.36 -2.31 -8.91
CA LEU A 19 -2.12 -1.38 -9.99
C LEU A 19 -0.86 -1.77 -10.79
N VAL A 20 -1.03 -1.83 -12.10
CA VAL A 20 0.03 -2.06 -13.07
C VAL A 20 0.04 -0.89 -14.05
N CYS A 21 1.20 -0.27 -14.28
CA CYS A 21 1.32 0.84 -15.20
C CYS A 21 2.22 0.53 -16.39
N THR A 22 1.89 1.16 -17.51
CA THR A 22 2.82 1.38 -18.62
C THR A 22 2.94 2.88 -18.81
N THR A 23 4.17 3.41 -18.88
CA THR A 23 4.42 4.85 -19.00
C THR A 23 5.29 5.18 -20.19
N GLU A 24 5.18 6.40 -20.70
CA GLU A 24 6.06 6.95 -21.75
C GLU A 24 7.55 6.96 -21.34
N SER A 25 7.82 6.96 -20.04
CA SER A 25 9.18 6.90 -19.47
C SER A 25 9.79 5.49 -19.50
N GLY A 26 9.09 4.49 -20.04
CA GLY A 26 9.62 3.14 -20.25
C GLY A 26 9.29 2.13 -19.15
N LEU A 27 8.41 2.44 -18.19
CA LEU A 27 7.85 1.41 -17.32
C LEU A 27 6.89 0.55 -18.14
N MET A 28 7.13 -0.76 -18.21
CA MET A 28 6.33 -1.67 -19.03
C MET A 28 5.68 -2.73 -18.16
N ARG A 29 4.34 -2.68 -18.05
CA ARG A 29 3.56 -3.55 -17.14
C ARG A 29 4.17 -3.62 -15.73
N TYR A 30 4.64 -2.47 -15.25
CA TYR A 30 5.30 -2.38 -13.96
C TYR A 30 4.25 -2.47 -12.84
N ARG A 31 4.44 -3.44 -11.93
CA ARG A 31 3.59 -3.60 -10.76
C ARG A 31 3.96 -2.54 -9.74
N LEU A 32 3.06 -1.59 -9.51
CA LEU A 32 3.32 -0.58 -8.48
C LEU A 32 3.28 -1.21 -7.10
N GLY A 33 2.45 -2.24 -6.86
CA GLY A 33 2.21 -2.78 -5.52
C GLY A 33 1.11 -2.05 -4.75
N ASP A 34 0.56 -0.96 -5.29
CA ASP A 34 -0.63 -0.32 -4.74
C ASP A 34 -1.86 -1.18 -5.04
N VAL A 35 -2.64 -1.45 -4.00
CA VAL A 35 -3.92 -2.15 -4.10
C VAL A 35 -5.04 -1.12 -4.07
N VAL A 36 -5.87 -1.15 -5.09
CA VAL A 36 -7.03 -0.26 -5.26
C VAL A 36 -8.32 -1.06 -5.24
N THR A 37 -9.38 -0.44 -4.74
CA THR A 37 -10.74 -1.01 -4.80
C THR A 37 -11.55 -0.23 -5.83
N CYS A 38 -12.20 -0.92 -6.77
CA CYS A 38 -13.21 -0.29 -7.60
C CYS A 38 -14.46 -0.11 -6.74
N THR A 39 -14.81 1.13 -6.43
CA THR A 39 -15.96 1.43 -5.55
C THR A 39 -17.27 1.36 -6.33
N ARG A 40 -17.28 1.93 -7.53
CA ARG A 40 -18.43 1.98 -8.45
C ARG A 40 -17.98 2.44 -9.83
N LEU A 41 -18.90 2.40 -10.79
CA LEU A 41 -18.72 3.02 -12.09
C LEU A 41 -19.38 4.40 -12.09
N LEU A 42 -18.76 5.36 -12.77
CA LEU A 42 -19.37 6.66 -12.99
C LEU A 42 -20.47 6.57 -14.05
N SER A 43 -21.56 7.32 -13.84
CA SER A 43 -22.72 7.44 -14.74
C SER A 43 -23.15 8.89 -14.85
N GLN A 44 -23.59 9.31 -16.05
CA GLN A 44 -23.95 10.71 -16.33
C GLN A 44 -25.09 11.24 -15.47
N ASP A 45 -26.01 10.37 -15.02
CA ASP A 45 -27.28 10.81 -14.46
C ASP A 45 -27.25 11.13 -12.95
N ASN A 46 -26.21 10.72 -12.20
CA ASN A 46 -26.24 10.79 -10.72
C ASN A 46 -24.90 11.12 -10.05
N ASP A 47 -23.89 11.57 -10.80
CA ASP A 47 -22.56 11.79 -10.24
C ASP A 47 -22.23 13.25 -9.94
N THR A 48 -21.77 13.49 -8.72
CA THR A 48 -21.21 14.77 -8.25
C THR A 48 -19.82 15.06 -8.83
N VAL A 49 -19.22 14.09 -9.51
CA VAL A 49 -17.93 14.22 -10.18
C VAL A 49 -18.18 14.70 -11.61
N PRO A 50 -17.65 15.86 -12.04
CA PRO A 50 -17.79 16.33 -13.41
C PRO A 50 -17.21 15.30 -14.39
N ILE A 51 -18.06 14.76 -15.26
CA ILE A 51 -17.61 13.90 -16.34
C ILE A 51 -17.34 14.80 -17.56
N PRO A 52 -16.19 14.66 -18.25
CA PRO A 52 -15.92 15.45 -19.46
C PRO A 52 -17.06 15.34 -20.47
N SER A 53 -17.53 16.49 -20.96
CA SER A 53 -18.63 16.59 -21.93
C SER A 53 -18.22 16.22 -23.36
N GLU A 54 -16.92 16.06 -23.62
CA GLU A 54 -16.42 15.51 -24.89
C GLU A 54 -16.69 14.01 -24.98
N GLN A 55 -17.18 13.57 -26.14
CA GLN A 55 -17.48 12.17 -26.45
C GLN A 55 -16.21 11.33 -26.59
N ILE A 56 -15.50 11.12 -25.49
CA ILE A 56 -14.51 10.05 -25.40
C ILE A 56 -15.32 8.75 -25.33
N LYS A 57 -15.07 7.82 -26.28
CA LYS A 57 -15.69 6.49 -26.33
C LYS A 57 -15.17 5.60 -25.19
N LEU A 58 -15.38 6.00 -23.94
CA LEU A 58 -15.07 5.25 -22.73
C LEU A 58 -16.38 5.09 -21.96
N THR A 59 -17.15 4.06 -22.33
CA THR A 59 -18.47 3.77 -21.76
C THR A 59 -18.40 3.37 -20.27
N ARG A 60 -17.20 3.08 -19.75
CA ARG A 60 -17.01 2.54 -18.39
C ARG A 60 -15.84 3.19 -17.69
N ILE A 61 -16.14 4.14 -16.80
CA ILE A 61 -15.16 4.90 -16.02
C ILE A 61 -15.27 4.46 -14.55
N PRO A 62 -14.30 3.71 -14.00
CA PRO A 62 -14.37 3.29 -12.61
C PRO A 62 -13.94 4.40 -11.66
N LEU A 63 -14.64 4.52 -10.53
CA LEU A 63 -14.20 5.27 -9.38
C LEU A 63 -13.42 4.35 -8.45
N ILE A 64 -12.15 4.68 -8.19
CA ILE A 64 -11.25 3.85 -7.40
C ILE A 64 -10.87 4.52 -6.07
N SER A 65 -10.73 3.73 -5.01
CA SER A 65 -10.14 4.15 -3.74
C SER A 65 -8.82 3.42 -3.50
N VAL A 66 -7.82 4.12 -2.99
CA VAL A 66 -6.55 3.51 -2.56
C VAL A 66 -6.78 2.74 -1.28
N ALA A 67 -6.47 1.44 -1.27
CA ALA A 67 -6.67 0.60 -0.10
C ALA A 67 -5.40 0.50 0.75
N TYR A 68 -4.30 0.04 0.16
CA TYR A 68 -2.99 -0.10 0.81
C TYR A 68 -1.91 -0.35 -0.23
N ARG A 69 -0.64 -0.34 0.19
CA ARG A 69 0.50 -0.77 -0.63
C ARG A 69 1.00 -2.12 -0.12
N ALA A 70 0.98 -3.13 -0.99
CA ALA A 70 1.41 -4.48 -0.63
C ALA A 70 2.87 -4.50 -0.19
N GLY A 71 3.15 -5.27 0.86
CA GLY A 71 4.49 -5.38 1.46
C GLY A 71 4.87 -4.22 2.40
N ASN A 72 4.02 -3.21 2.54
CA ASN A 72 4.23 -2.15 3.52
C ASN A 72 3.57 -2.51 4.85
N LEU A 73 4.32 -2.43 5.95
CA LEU A 73 3.81 -2.73 7.29
C LEU A 73 3.39 -1.46 8.03
N LEU A 74 4.22 -0.41 7.96
CA LEU A 74 3.97 0.86 8.63
C LEU A 74 4.32 2.03 7.72
N ASN A 75 3.49 3.08 7.79
CA ASN A 75 3.72 4.38 7.15
C ASN A 75 2.92 5.46 7.90
N VAL A 76 3.62 6.44 8.46
CA VAL A 76 3.09 7.56 9.22
C VAL A 76 3.44 8.89 8.54
N GLY A 77 4.64 9.00 7.98
CA GLY A 77 5.18 10.21 7.35
C GLY A 77 5.64 10.05 5.90
N GLY A 78 5.17 9.02 5.19
CA GLY A 78 5.58 8.72 3.81
C GLY A 78 6.68 7.67 3.69
N GLU A 79 7.23 7.20 4.81
CA GLU A 79 8.14 6.06 4.87
C GLU A 79 7.43 4.75 4.51
N ASN A 80 8.10 3.92 3.73
CA ASN A 80 7.61 2.58 3.39
C ASN A 80 8.37 1.55 4.23
N THR A 81 8.01 1.44 5.51
CA THR A 81 8.61 0.47 6.43
C THR A 81 8.00 -0.90 6.21
N THR A 82 8.80 -1.80 5.63
CA THR A 82 8.44 -3.21 5.42
C THR A 82 8.72 -4.04 6.68
N GLU A 83 8.13 -5.23 6.75
CA GLU A 83 8.43 -6.21 7.82
C GLU A 83 9.92 -6.59 7.84
N GLN A 84 10.54 -6.74 6.66
CA GLN A 84 11.96 -7.09 6.55
C GLN A 84 12.85 -6.03 7.20
N HIS A 85 12.56 -4.74 6.99
CA HIS A 85 13.31 -3.66 7.63
C HIS A 85 13.30 -3.78 9.16
N LEU A 86 12.17 -4.22 9.73
CA LEU A 86 12.01 -4.36 11.18
C LEU A 86 12.71 -5.60 11.70
N LEU A 87 12.59 -6.74 11.02
CA LEU A 87 13.31 -7.95 11.38
C LEU A 87 14.83 -7.73 11.39
N ASP A 88 15.35 -7.00 10.39
CA ASP A 88 16.78 -6.69 10.32
C ASP A 88 17.19 -5.72 11.43
N THR A 89 16.36 -4.73 11.75
CA THR A 89 16.59 -3.78 12.86
C THR A 89 16.58 -4.50 14.21
N LEU A 90 15.66 -5.44 14.43
CA LEU A 90 15.57 -6.23 15.65
C LEU A 90 16.79 -7.13 15.82
N ARG A 91 17.20 -7.83 14.77
CA ARG A 91 18.41 -8.65 14.77
C ARG A 91 19.64 -7.82 15.12
N GLN A 92 19.80 -6.65 14.50
CA GLN A 92 20.90 -5.74 14.81
C GLN A 92 20.86 -5.26 16.27
N THR A 93 19.67 -4.90 16.77
CA THR A 93 19.47 -4.44 18.15
C THR A 93 19.87 -5.51 19.17
N VAL A 94 19.44 -6.76 18.97
CA VAL A 94 19.83 -7.89 19.83
C VAL A 94 21.34 -8.10 19.82
N GLN A 95 21.99 -8.01 18.65
CA GLN A 95 23.45 -8.12 18.56
C GLN A 95 24.16 -7.02 19.34
N ILE A 96 23.67 -5.77 19.28
CA ILE A 96 24.21 -4.64 20.05
C ILE A 96 24.07 -4.90 21.55
N TRP A 97 22.92 -5.39 22.01
CA TRP A 97 22.72 -5.74 23.43
C TRP A 97 23.64 -6.86 23.90
N LYS A 98 23.82 -7.91 23.10
CA LYS A 98 24.76 -9.00 23.40
C LYS A 98 26.21 -8.49 23.51
N GLN A 99 26.63 -7.56 22.66
CA GLN A 99 27.94 -6.90 22.77
C GLN A 99 28.10 -6.07 24.04
N GLN A 100 27.01 -5.55 24.59
CA GLN A 100 26.96 -4.83 25.86
C GLN A 100 26.77 -5.74 27.08
N SER A 101 26.94 -7.05 26.91
CA SER A 101 26.74 -8.07 27.96
C SER A 101 25.29 -8.16 28.48
N ILE A 102 24.32 -7.72 27.68
CA ILE A 102 22.89 -7.95 27.92
C ILE A 102 22.49 -9.18 27.11
N ASP A 103 22.31 -10.31 27.79
CA ASP A 103 21.91 -11.58 27.16
C ASP A 103 20.38 -11.67 27.09
N VAL A 104 19.84 -11.34 25.92
CA VAL A 104 18.41 -11.38 25.63
C VAL A 104 18.17 -12.02 24.26
N ASP A 105 17.09 -12.77 24.17
CA ASP A 105 16.53 -13.28 22.92
C ASP A 105 15.10 -12.74 22.80
N ILE A 106 14.70 -12.34 21.60
CA ILE A 106 13.35 -11.83 21.31
C ILE A 106 12.51 -13.01 20.85
N CYS A 107 11.42 -13.29 21.55
CA CYS A 107 10.49 -14.37 21.24
C CYS A 107 9.42 -13.92 20.24
N ASP A 108 8.82 -12.75 20.47
CA ASP A 108 7.80 -12.18 19.60
C ASP A 108 7.84 -10.65 19.60
N PHE A 109 7.19 -10.03 18.62
CA PHE A 109 7.04 -8.58 18.59
C PHE A 109 5.72 -8.16 17.94
N THR A 110 5.22 -7.00 18.36
CA THR A 110 4.11 -6.33 17.68
C THR A 110 4.30 -4.83 17.64
N LEU A 111 3.56 -4.16 16.76
CA LEU A 111 3.79 -2.77 16.37
C LEU A 111 2.50 -1.97 16.35
N TYR A 112 2.62 -0.71 16.74
CA TYR A 112 1.54 0.25 16.72
C TYR A 112 2.03 1.62 16.24
N PRO A 113 1.41 2.21 15.20
CA PRO A 113 1.66 3.60 14.83
C PRO A 113 0.97 4.53 15.83
N GLN A 114 1.76 5.27 16.61
CA GLN A 114 1.26 6.26 17.54
C GLN A 114 1.09 7.62 16.84
N LEU A 115 -0.13 7.88 16.40
CA LEU A 115 -0.53 9.04 15.60
C LEU A 115 -1.05 10.23 16.42
N ASP A 116 -1.34 10.02 17.70
CA ASP A 116 -1.97 11.00 18.59
C ASP A 116 -0.98 11.98 19.24
N MET A 117 0.28 11.98 18.81
CA MET A 117 1.33 12.85 19.34
C MET A 117 2.25 13.40 18.24
N PHE A 118 2.98 14.46 18.57
CA PHE A 118 3.97 15.08 17.68
C PHE A 118 5.38 15.07 18.32
N PRO A 119 6.43 14.61 17.60
CA PRO A 119 6.34 13.93 16.30
C PRO A 119 5.67 12.55 16.45
N THR A 120 4.93 12.16 15.42
CA THR A 120 4.33 10.83 15.32
C THR A 120 5.41 9.76 15.25
N ARG A 121 5.16 8.57 15.80
CA ARG A 121 6.19 7.54 15.94
C ARG A 121 5.64 6.12 15.92
N TYR A 122 6.54 5.16 15.75
CA TYR A 122 6.24 3.75 15.96
C TYR A 122 6.49 3.36 17.41
N VAL A 123 5.58 2.56 17.96
CA VAL A 123 5.74 1.87 19.24
C VAL A 123 5.87 0.39 18.94
N MET A 124 6.94 -0.21 19.46
CA MET A 124 7.23 -1.63 19.31
C MET A 124 7.14 -2.28 20.68
N PHE A 125 6.39 -3.38 20.76
CA PHE A 125 6.29 -4.23 21.94
C PHE A 125 7.09 -5.50 21.66
N LEU A 126 7.93 -5.89 22.61
CA LEU A 126 8.81 -7.06 22.52
C LEU A 126 8.48 -8.02 23.66
N GLU A 127 8.40 -9.31 23.34
CA GLU A 127 8.32 -10.42 24.30
C GLU A 127 9.65 -11.16 24.37
#